data_AF-A0A4R6TLQ9-F1
#
_entry.id   AF-A0A4R6TLQ9-F1
#
_cell.length_a   1.000
_cell.length_b   1.000
_cell.length_c   1.000
_cell.angle_alpha   90.00
_cell.angle_beta   90.00
_cell.angle_gamma   90.00
#
_symmetry.space_group_name_H-M   'P 1'
#
loop_
_entity.id
_entity.type
_entity.pdbx_description
1 polymer ?
#
loop_
_entity_poly.entity_id
_entity_poly.type
_entity_poly.pdbx_seq_one_letter_code
_entity_poly.pdbx_strand_id
1 'polypeptide(L)'
;MRTIKNLERLERLHSLIEQEKTGSPTELAERLHISVRLLYHLIEQLRDYHAPILYDRSRKTYFYDDDFHLNVEINVSVISRDETTHIFGGSYWMPERLNSDDSWNKRPKFRQNALTASFLQ
;
A
#
# COMPACT_ATOMS: atom_id res chain seq x y z
N MET A 1 -17.93 6.49 4.72
CA MET A 1 -16.90 6.19 5.74
C MET A 1 -15.76 7.20 5.60
N ARG A 2 -15.21 7.75 6.69
CA ARG A 2 -14.12 8.75 6.66
C ARG A 2 -12.83 8.14 7.22
N THR A 3 -12.16 7.29 6.45
CA THR A 3 -10.91 6.61 6.87
C THR A 3 -9.83 6.74 5.80
N ILE A 4 -8.56 6.70 6.21
CA ILE A 4 -7.39 6.74 5.31
C ILE A 4 -7.49 5.64 4.24
N LYS A 5 -7.90 4.44 4.64
CA LYS A 5 -8.15 3.31 3.72
C LYS A 5 -9.18 3.60 2.63
N ASN A 6 -10.12 4.53 2.85
CA ASN A 6 -11.07 4.93 1.83
C ASN A 6 -10.39 5.78 0.75
N LEU A 7 -9.49 6.69 1.14
CA LEU A 7 -8.68 7.50 0.20
C LEU A 7 -7.79 6.61 -0.66
N GLU A 8 -7.07 5.65 -0.06
CA GLU A 8 -6.26 4.67 -0.81
C GLU A 8 -7.09 3.88 -1.84
N ARG A 9 -8.35 3.56 -1.50
CA ARG A 9 -9.25 2.85 -2.41
C ARG A 9 -9.75 3.74 -3.54
N LEU A 10 -10.02 5.01 -3.26
CA LEU A 10 -10.40 5.99 -4.28
C LEU A 10 -9.27 6.21 -5.28
N GLU A 11 -8.02 6.36 -4.80
CA GLU A 11 -6.85 6.46 -5.68
C GLU A 11 -6.69 5.22 -6.57
N ARG A 12 -6.74 4.02 -5.98
CA ARG A 12 -6.63 2.78 -6.76
C ARG A 12 -7.76 2.63 -7.78
N LEU A 13 -8.99 2.95 -7.38
CA LEU A 13 -10.12 2.94 -8.30
C LEU A 13 -9.91 3.93 -9.45
N HIS A 14 -9.49 5.16 -9.14
CA HIS A 14 -9.20 6.19 -10.12
C HIS A 14 -8.16 5.72 -11.14
N SER A 15 -7.02 5.17 -10.69
CA SER A 15 -5.98 4.66 -11.59
C SER A 15 -6.45 3.51 -12.48
N LEU A 16 -7.37 2.66 -12.00
CA LEU A 16 -7.92 1.57 -12.81
C LEU A 16 -8.91 2.07 -13.86
N ILE A 17 -9.71 3.09 -13.55
CA ILE A 17 -10.63 3.74 -14.50
C ILE A 17 -9.85 4.49 -15.57
N GLU A 18 -8.82 5.24 -15.18
CA GLU A 18 -7.94 5.99 -16.09
C GLU A 18 -7.25 5.08 -17.10
N GLN A 19 -6.79 3.91 -16.65
CA GLN A 19 -6.19 2.90 -17.53
C GLN A 19 -7.23 2.06 -18.28
N GLU A 20 -8.52 2.24 -18.01
CA GLU A 20 -9.63 1.43 -18.51
C GLU A 20 -9.42 -0.07 -18.27
N LYS A 21 -8.79 -0.42 -17.14
CA LYS A 21 -8.49 -1.79 -16.73
C LYS A 21 -9.34 -2.20 -15.55
N THR A 22 -10.63 -1.90 -15.54
CA THR A 22 -11.46 -2.24 -14.39
C THR A 22 -12.04 -3.65 -14.43
N GLY A 23 -12.35 -4.17 -15.63
CA GLY A 23 -13.16 -5.38 -15.75
C GLY A 23 -14.63 -5.12 -15.38
N SER A 24 -15.40 -6.19 -15.20
CA SER A 24 -16.76 -6.12 -14.68
C SER A 24 -16.79 -5.58 -13.24
N PRO A 25 -17.94 -5.03 -12.78
CA PRO A 25 -18.05 -4.53 -11.40
C PRO A 25 -17.70 -5.58 -10.33
N THR A 26 -18.01 -6.86 -10.60
CA THR A 26 -17.66 -7.96 -9.68
C THR A 26 -16.16 -8.20 -9.65
N GLU A 27 -15.50 -8.31 -10.81
CA GLU A 27 -14.04 -8.49 -10.91
C GLU A 27 -13.28 -7.29 -10.29
N LEU A 28 -13.78 -6.08 -10.52
CA LEU A 28 -13.20 -4.86 -9.94
C LEU A 28 -13.30 -4.86 -8.40
N ALA A 29 -14.45 -5.25 -7.85
CA ALA A 29 -14.65 -5.33 -6.42
C ALA A 29 -13.74 -6.38 -5.78
N GLU A 30 -13.58 -7.54 -6.42
CA GLU A 30 -12.66 -8.60 -6.01
C GLU A 30 -11.20 -8.11 -6.01
N ARG A 31 -10.77 -7.43 -7.09
CA ARG A 31 -9.41 -6.86 -7.20
C ARG A 31 -9.11 -5.78 -6.18
N LEU A 32 -10.11 -5.00 -5.78
CA LEU A 32 -9.99 -4.00 -4.72
C LEU A 32 -10.19 -4.59 -3.31
N HIS A 33 -10.49 -5.89 -3.21
CA HIS A 33 -10.82 -6.59 -1.96
C HIS A 33 -11.92 -5.88 -1.16
N ILE A 34 -13.02 -5.54 -1.85
CA ILE A 34 -14.19 -4.88 -1.28
C ILE A 34 -15.47 -5.56 -1.76
N SER A 35 -16.58 -5.30 -1.05
CA SER A 35 -17.90 -5.67 -1.56
C SER A 35 -18.25 -4.83 -2.79
N VAL A 36 -19.02 -5.42 -3.73
CA VAL A 36 -19.59 -4.70 -4.89
C VAL A 36 -20.39 -3.47 -4.46
N ARG A 37 -21.11 -3.54 -3.33
CA ARG A 37 -21.82 -2.38 -2.76
C ARG A 37 -20.88 -1.22 -2.45
N LEU A 38 -19.75 -1.51 -1.80
CA LEU A 38 -18.74 -0.50 -1.50
C LEU A 38 -18.10 0.05 -2.77
N LEU A 39 -17.85 -0.79 -3.78
CA LEU A 39 -17.37 -0.31 -5.08
C LEU A 39 -18.31 0.75 -5.66
N TYR A 40 -19.62 0.49 -5.71
CA TYR A 40 -20.57 1.48 -6.20
C TYR A 40 -20.55 2.76 -5.35
N HIS A 41 -20.42 2.66 -4.03
CA HIS A 41 -20.25 3.85 -3.19
C HIS A 41 -18.95 4.62 -3.48
N LEU A 42 -17.86 3.96 -3.88
CA LEU A 42 -16.63 4.65 -4.29
C LEU A 42 -16.81 5.35 -5.65
N ILE A 43 -17.52 4.71 -6.59
CA ILE A 43 -17.84 5.31 -7.89
C ILE A 43 -18.73 6.54 -7.70
N GLU A 44 -19.78 6.45 -6.88
CA GLU A 44 -20.63 7.61 -6.58
C GLU A 44 -19.82 8.72 -5.90
N GLN A 45 -18.88 8.41 -4.99
CA GLN A 45 -18.00 9.42 -4.40
C GLN A 45 -17.15 10.14 -5.45
N LEU A 46 -16.62 9.44 -6.46
CA LEU A 46 -15.90 10.10 -7.56
C LEU A 46 -16.85 10.98 -8.39
N ARG A 47 -18.09 10.53 -8.64
CA ARG A 47 -19.10 11.34 -9.34
C ARG A 47 -19.52 12.57 -8.55
N ASP A 48 -19.58 12.47 -7.21
CA ASP A 48 -19.81 13.61 -6.33
C ASP A 48 -18.68 14.65 -6.44
N TYR A 49 -17.47 14.23 -6.84
CA TYR A 49 -16.35 15.09 -7.20
C TYR A 49 -16.34 15.50 -8.68
N HIS A 50 -17.48 15.37 -9.36
CA HIS A 50 -17.68 15.69 -10.77
C HIS A 50 -16.90 14.82 -11.76
N ALA A 51 -16.46 13.62 -11.36
CA ALA A 51 -15.84 12.69 -12.29
C ALA A 51 -16.88 12.15 -13.31
N PRO A 52 -16.65 12.31 -14.63
CA PRO A 52 -17.59 11.89 -15.67
C PRO A 52 -17.45 10.38 -15.96
N ILE A 53 -17.80 9.53 -14.99
CA ILE A 53 -17.58 8.07 -15.06
C ILE A 53 -18.75 7.35 -15.76
N LEU A 54 -18.44 6.68 -16.86
CA LEU A 54 -19.34 5.78 -17.59
C LEU A 54 -18.84 4.32 -17.54
N TYR A 55 -19.72 3.38 -17.87
CA TYR A 55 -19.38 1.95 -17.99
C TYR A 55 -19.68 1.43 -19.38
N ASP A 56 -18.65 0.93 -20.07
CA ASP A 56 -18.80 0.23 -21.34
C ASP A 56 -18.97 -1.27 -21.08
N ARG A 57 -20.15 -1.81 -21.42
CA ARG A 57 -20.49 -3.23 -21.26
C ARG A 57 -19.75 -4.14 -22.25
N SER A 58 -19.45 -3.64 -23.44
CA SER A 58 -18.74 -4.39 -24.49
C SER A 58 -17.27 -4.54 -24.13
N ARG A 59 -16.63 -3.45 -23.71
CA ARG A 59 -15.23 -3.44 -23.27
C ARG A 59 -15.05 -3.94 -21.83
N LYS A 60 -16.16 -4.09 -21.10
CA LYS A 60 -16.21 -4.44 -19.68
C LYS A 60 -15.29 -3.55 -18.86
N THR A 61 -15.46 -2.24 -18.99
CA THR A 61 -14.61 -1.31 -18.26
C THR A 61 -15.31 0.01 -17.93
N TYR A 62 -14.96 0.57 -16.79
CA TYR A 62 -15.28 1.96 -16.47
C TYR A 62 -14.24 2.88 -17.12
N PHE A 63 -14.70 4.03 -17.59
CA PHE A 63 -13.86 5.05 -18.23
C PHE A 63 -14.38 6.44 -17.90
N TYR A 64 -13.54 7.46 -18.11
CA TYR A 64 -13.94 8.86 -18.03
C TYR A 64 -14.38 9.35 -19.41
N ASP A 65 -15.57 9.96 -19.47
CA ASP A 65 -16.13 10.55 -20.71
C ASP A 65 -15.48 11.89 -21.08
N ASP A 66 -14.82 12.53 -20.11
CA ASP A 66 -14.06 13.77 -20.25
C ASP A 66 -12.86 13.77 -19.29
N ASP A 67 -11.93 14.70 -19.45
CA ASP A 67 -10.71 14.77 -18.65
C ASP A 67 -11.01 14.94 -17.15
N PHE A 68 -10.41 14.08 -16.33
CA PHE A 68 -10.57 14.11 -14.88
C PHE A 68 -9.27 13.73 -14.18
N HIS A 69 -8.82 14.60 -13.29
CA HIS A 69 -7.62 14.37 -12.47
C HIS A 69 -7.99 14.36 -10.99
N LEU A 70 -7.66 13.26 -10.31
CA LEU A 70 -7.79 13.16 -8.87
C LEU A 70 -6.43 13.41 -8.22
N ASN A 71 -6.31 14.48 -7.43
CA ASN A 71 -5.15 14.74 -6.59
C ASN A 71 -5.53 14.55 -5.11
N VAL A 72 -4.81 13.66 -4.43
CA VAL A 72 -4.99 13.37 -3.00
C VAL A 72 -3.63 13.55 -2.32
N GLU A 73 -3.56 14.52 -1.41
CA GLU A 73 -2.37 14.79 -0.61
C GLU A 73 -2.70 14.62 0.87
N ILE A 74 -1.96 13.74 1.56
CA ILE A 74 -2.12 13.48 2.99
C ILE A 74 -0.79 13.77 3.67
N ASN A 75 -0.76 14.82 4.49
CA ASN A 75 0.40 15.14 5.32
C ASN A 75 0.11 14.76 6.79
N VAL A 76 0.97 13.92 7.37
CA VAL A 76 0.92 13.58 8.80
C VAL A 76 2.27 13.90 9.42
N SER A 77 2.29 14.83 10.36
CA SER A 77 3.47 15.17 11.17
C SER A 77 3.15 14.96 12.64
N VAL A 78 4.03 14.23 13.34
CA VAL A 78 3.96 14.06 14.80
C VAL A 78 4.98 15.01 15.41
N ILE A 79 4.49 16.07 16.04
CA ILE A 79 5.32 17.04 16.73
C ILE A 79 5.34 16.66 18.22
N SER A 80 6.31 15.83 18.60
CA SER A 80 6.67 15.65 20.02
C SER A 80 7.46 16.86 20.48
N ARG A 81 7.19 17.32 21.72
CA ARG A 81 7.76 18.56 22.27
C ARG A 81 9.25 18.45 22.60
N ASP A 82 9.84 17.25 22.50
CA ASP A 82 11.27 16.99 22.46
C ASP A 82 11.50 15.72 21.62
N GLU A 83 12.42 15.81 20.65
CA GLU A 83 12.88 14.79 19.68
C GLU A 83 11.92 14.38 18.53
N THR A 84 12.29 14.84 17.34
CA THR A 84 11.71 14.53 16.02
C THR A 84 11.76 13.03 15.72
N THR A 85 10.68 12.31 16.03
CA THR A 85 10.58 10.89 15.67
C THR A 85 10.13 10.79 14.21
N HIS A 86 11.08 10.50 13.31
CA HIS A 86 10.79 10.16 11.91
C HIS A 86 10.04 8.83 11.87
N ILE A 87 8.80 8.84 11.38
CA ILE A 87 8.04 7.63 11.10
C ILE A 87 7.68 7.61 9.61
N PHE A 88 8.43 6.78 8.89
CA PHE A 88 8.33 6.54 7.45
C PHE A 88 6.93 6.04 7.05
N GLY A 89 6.42 6.60 5.95
CA GLY A 89 5.34 6.01 5.17
C GLY A 89 5.87 4.87 4.29
N GLY A 90 5.39 3.65 4.55
CA GLY A 90 5.36 2.57 3.56
C GLY A 90 6.65 1.81 3.27
N SER A 91 7.06 0.91 4.16
CA SER A 91 7.58 -0.43 3.82
C SER A 91 7.53 -1.33 5.06
N TYR A 92 7.13 -2.59 4.89
CA TYR A 92 7.01 -3.57 5.97
C TYR A 92 8.42 -3.92 6.50
N TRP A 93 8.79 -3.39 7.67
CA TRP A 93 10.00 -3.81 8.38
C TRP A 93 9.62 -4.86 9.43
N MET A 94 9.94 -6.14 9.17
CA MET A 94 10.01 -7.16 10.22
C MET A 94 11.25 -6.84 11.08
N PRO A 95 11.11 -6.66 12.40
CA PRO A 95 12.28 -6.48 13.24
C PRO A 95 13.09 -7.77 13.19
N GLU A 96 14.31 -7.66 12.68
CA GLU A 96 15.33 -8.67 12.80
C GLU A 96 15.60 -8.85 14.30
N ARG A 97 15.21 -10.01 14.84
CA ARG A 97 15.48 -10.34 16.25
C ARG A 97 16.98 -10.46 16.42
N LEU A 98 17.61 -9.39 16.88
CA LEU A 98 18.93 -9.47 17.50
C LEU A 98 18.76 -9.86 18.98
N ASN A 99 19.26 -11.06 19.25
CA ASN A 99 19.38 -11.75 20.53
C ASN A 99 19.53 -10.87 21.77
N SER A 100 18.71 -11.17 22.78
CA SER A 100 19.14 -11.05 24.17
C SER A 100 18.76 -12.35 24.89
N ASP A 101 19.80 -13.08 25.30
CA ASP A 101 19.78 -14.20 26.24
C ASP A 101 19.46 -15.60 25.68
N ASP A 102 20.45 -16.20 25.01
CA ASP A 102 20.59 -17.67 24.94
C ASP A 102 21.79 -18.09 25.81
N SER A 103 21.67 -17.91 27.13
CA SER A 103 22.58 -18.49 28.13
C SER A 103 22.33 -19.99 28.40
N TRP A 104 21.38 -20.63 27.70
CA TRP A 104 21.04 -22.04 27.91
C TRP A 104 20.92 -22.84 26.61
N ASN A 105 22.04 -23.10 25.92
CA ASN A 105 22.26 -24.44 25.37
C ASN A 105 23.75 -24.80 25.27
N LYS A 106 24.24 -25.47 26.31
CA LYS A 106 25.49 -26.23 26.26
C LYS A 106 25.29 -27.44 25.35
N ARG A 107 26.09 -27.57 24.28
CA ARG A 107 26.72 -28.83 23.81
C ARG A 107 27.65 -28.58 22.60
N PRO A 108 28.67 -29.43 22.40
CA PRO A 108 29.99 -28.98 21.92
C PRO A 108 30.38 -29.44 20.51
N LYS A 109 31.31 -28.66 19.93
CA LYS A 109 32.43 -29.02 19.04
C LYS A 109 32.11 -29.65 17.66
N PHE A 110 32.68 -29.06 16.61
CA PHE A 110 33.80 -29.69 15.90
C PHE A 110 34.68 -28.66 15.17
N ARG A 111 35.99 -28.90 15.23
CA ARG A 111 37.09 -28.06 14.72
C ARG A 111 37.26 -28.24 13.21
N GLN A 112 37.73 -27.19 12.53
CA GLN A 112 39.04 -27.08 11.86
C GLN A 112 39.06 -25.76 11.05
N ASN A 113 39.92 -24.80 11.42
CA ASN A 113 41.24 -24.52 10.81
C ASN A 113 41.06 -24.10 9.33
N ALA A 114 41.67 -23.05 8.78
CA ALA A 114 42.95 -22.43 9.09
C ALA A 114 43.14 -21.21 8.17
N LEU A 115 43.96 -20.24 8.62
CA LEU A 115 44.81 -19.36 7.80
C LEU A 115 44.09 -18.26 6.98
N THR A 116 44.54 -17.01 6.87
CA THR A 116 45.71 -16.27 7.37
C THR A 116 45.48 -14.84 6.87
N ALA A 117 45.76 -13.85 7.73
CA ALA A 117 46.44 -12.61 7.35
C ALA A 117 45.66 -11.65 6.40
N SER A 118 45.81 -10.33 6.41
CA SER A 118 46.72 -9.41 7.07
C SER A 118 46.34 -8.00 6.55
N PHE A 119 46.76 -6.96 7.28
CA PHE A 119 46.93 -5.56 6.85
C PHE A 119 45.65 -4.69 6.85
N LEU A 120 45.46 -3.74 7.78
CA LEU A 120 46.15 -2.44 7.92
C LEU A 120 46.14 -1.63 6.62
N GLN A 121 45.28 -0.61 6.54
CA GLN A 121 45.64 0.75 6.94
C GLN A 121 44.39 1.62 7.17
#